data_AF-A0AAD7XPY9-F1
#
_entry.id   AF-A0AAD7XPY9-F1
#
_cell.length_a   1.000
_cell.length_b   1.000
_cell.length_c   1.000
_cell.angle_alpha   90.00
_cell.angle_beta   90.00
_cell.angle_gamma   90.00
#
_symmetry.space_group_name_H-M   'P 1'
#
loop_
_entity.id
_entity.type
_entity.pdbx_description
1 polymer ?
#
loop_
_entity_poly.entity_id
_entity_poly.type
_entity_poly.pdbx_seq_one_letter_code
_entity_poly.pdbx_strand_id
1 'polypeptide(L)'
;MEWLALDNAPLRLSKLKRVVHLKGFASNLDFEDAETAAAARSVLRWLRAAAVDAIVWDGDDLDSSSFTHVVDAAYRGLGVALVAFKYSGDKATFEKSWDGRRVLCVLVDDPPVLQTGDRHVRLGVSALYATRA
;
A
#
# COMPACT_ATOMS: atom_id res chain seq x y z
N MET A 1 7.00 -2.69 -12.16
CA MET A 1 7.24 -2.04 -10.86
C MET A 1 8.29 -0.95 -11.02
N GLU A 2 8.16 0.16 -10.31
CA GLU A 2 9.13 1.27 -10.28
C GLU A 2 9.64 1.42 -8.85
N TRP A 3 10.95 1.65 -8.66
CA TRP A 3 11.55 1.84 -7.33
C TRP A 3 12.11 3.25 -7.21
N LEU A 4 11.81 3.90 -6.08
CA LEU A 4 12.17 5.27 -5.80
C LEU A 4 12.84 5.36 -4.43
N ALA A 5 13.98 6.04 -4.34
CA ALA A 5 14.58 6.36 -3.05
C ALA A 5 13.67 7.31 -2.25
N LEU A 6 13.59 7.13 -0.93
CA LEU A 6 12.73 7.94 -0.05
C LEU A 6 12.93 9.45 -0.26
N ASP A 7 14.18 9.91 -0.42
CA ASP A 7 14.51 11.33 -0.61
C ASP A 7 13.90 11.93 -1.89
N ASN A 8 13.63 11.11 -2.90
CA ASN A 8 13.01 11.53 -4.16
C ASN A 8 11.48 11.38 -4.15
N ALA A 9 10.92 10.72 -3.13
CA ALA A 9 9.49 10.44 -3.05
C ALA A 9 8.61 11.69 -2.94
N PRO A 10 8.92 12.70 -2.09
CA PRO A 10 8.08 13.90 -1.99
C PRO A 10 7.88 14.62 -3.32
N LEU A 11 8.96 14.76 -4.12
CA LEU A 11 8.89 15.42 -5.43
C LEU A 11 7.96 14.66 -6.39
N ARG A 12 8.05 13.32 -6.41
CA ARG A 12 7.24 12.49 -7.29
C ARG A 12 5.78 12.43 -6.85
N LEU A 13 5.54 12.31 -5.55
CA LEU A 13 4.23 12.07 -4.96
C LEU A 13 3.43 13.36 -4.74
N SER A 14 4.06 14.54 -4.68
CA SER A 14 3.37 15.84 -4.58
C SER A 14 2.37 16.14 -5.70
N LYS A 15 2.43 15.40 -6.81
CA LYS A 15 1.47 15.50 -7.92
C LYS A 15 0.14 14.81 -7.64
N LEU A 16 0.09 13.94 -6.63
CA LEU A 16 -1.11 13.24 -6.19
C LEU A 16 -1.92 14.16 -5.28
N LYS A 17 -3.22 14.32 -5.53
CA LYS A 17 -4.07 15.24 -4.75
C LYS A 17 -4.87 14.51 -3.69
N ARG A 18 -5.38 13.32 -4.02
CA ARG A 18 -6.23 12.50 -3.14
C ARG A 18 -5.56 11.16 -2.90
N VAL A 19 -4.74 11.15 -1.86
CA VAL A 19 -4.02 9.97 -1.41
C VAL A 19 -4.78 9.35 -0.24
N VAL A 20 -5.04 8.05 -0.32
CA VAL A 20 -5.58 7.26 0.80
C VAL A 20 -4.52 6.30 1.28
N HIS A 21 -4.23 6.38 2.58
CA HIS A 21 -3.41 5.39 3.26
C HIS A 21 -4.31 4.25 3.73
N LEU A 22 -4.22 3.10 3.07
CA LEU A 22 -4.95 1.90 3.49
C LEU A 22 -4.01 1.03 4.31
N LYS A 23 -4.32 0.90 5.60
CA LYS A 23 -3.56 0.08 6.55
C LYS A 23 -4.49 -0.98 7.12
N GLY A 24 -4.01 -2.21 7.19
CA GLY A 24 -4.72 -3.31 7.83
C GLY A 24 -3.73 -4.21 8.55
N PHE A 25 -4.01 -4.52 9.81
CA PHE A 25 -3.29 -5.57 10.56
C PHE A 25 -4.03 -6.92 10.48
N ALA A 26 -4.97 -7.04 9.54
CA ALA A 26 -5.86 -8.18 9.44
C ALA A 26 -5.35 -9.19 8.42
N SER A 27 -4.93 -10.35 8.92
CA SER A 27 -4.76 -11.59 8.17
C SER A 27 -5.94 -12.52 8.48
N ASN A 28 -6.16 -13.54 7.63
CA ASN A 28 -7.26 -14.49 7.74
C ASN A 28 -8.65 -13.85 7.58
N LEU A 29 -8.75 -12.83 6.74
CA LEU A 29 -10.02 -12.30 6.27
C LEU A 29 -10.65 -13.32 5.30
N ASP A 30 -11.87 -13.73 5.58
CA ASP A 30 -12.66 -14.56 4.69
C ASP A 30 -13.54 -13.67 3.80
N PHE A 31 -13.16 -13.48 2.54
CA PHE A 31 -13.97 -12.67 1.61
C PHE A 31 -15.14 -13.44 0.97
N GLU A 32 -15.32 -14.73 1.30
CA GLU A 32 -16.53 -15.48 0.97
C GLU A 32 -17.63 -15.23 2.03
N ASP A 33 -17.24 -14.90 3.27
CA ASP A 33 -18.16 -14.43 4.30
C ASP A 33 -18.87 -13.13 3.88
N ALA A 34 -20.18 -13.10 4.11
CA ALA A 34 -21.06 -12.05 3.63
C ALA A 34 -20.72 -10.68 4.24
N GLU A 35 -20.36 -10.64 5.53
CA GLU A 35 -20.05 -9.40 6.23
C GLU A 35 -18.71 -8.82 5.77
N THR A 36 -17.68 -9.67 5.71
CA THR A 36 -16.35 -9.27 5.24
C THR A 36 -16.39 -8.80 3.77
N ALA A 37 -17.12 -9.53 2.92
CA ALA A 37 -17.33 -9.14 1.54
C ALA A 37 -18.11 -7.81 1.43
N ALA A 38 -19.10 -7.58 2.30
CA ALA A 38 -19.84 -6.32 2.34
C ALA A 38 -18.96 -5.14 2.79
N ALA A 39 -18.09 -5.35 3.78
CA ALA A 39 -17.11 -4.35 4.22
C ALA A 39 -16.14 -4.00 3.09
N ALA A 40 -15.57 -5.00 2.41
CA ALA A 40 -14.68 -4.81 1.27
C ALA A 40 -15.35 -4.00 0.14
N ARG A 41 -16.58 -4.36 -0.23
CA ARG A 41 -17.37 -3.62 -1.22
C ARG A 41 -17.65 -2.17 -0.80
N SER A 42 -17.84 -1.93 0.49
CA SER A 42 -18.09 -0.60 1.03
C SER A 42 -16.84 0.29 0.94
N VAL A 43 -15.66 -0.27 1.26
CA VAL A 43 -14.37 0.41 1.05
C VAL A 43 -14.16 0.76 -0.41
N LEU A 44 -14.34 -0.19 -1.34
CA LEU A 44 -14.19 0.07 -2.78
C LEU A 44 -15.15 1.15 -3.29
N ARG A 45 -16.40 1.15 -2.80
CA ARG A 45 -17.39 2.17 -3.16
C ARG A 45 -16.97 3.54 -2.64
N TRP A 46 -16.47 3.61 -1.42
CA TRP A 46 -15.99 4.85 -0.83
C TRP A 46 -14.76 5.40 -1.58
N LEU A 47 -13.78 4.55 -1.90
CA LEU A 47 -12.60 4.92 -2.70
C LEU A 47 -13.01 5.51 -4.06
N ARG A 48 -14.00 4.89 -4.72
CA ARG A 48 -14.56 5.39 -5.99
C ARG A 48 -15.24 6.74 -5.81
N ALA A 49 -16.08 6.90 -4.79
CA ALA A 49 -16.82 8.14 -4.53
C ALA A 49 -15.89 9.31 -4.16
N ALA A 50 -14.83 9.03 -3.41
CA ALA A 50 -13.78 10.01 -3.10
C ALA A 50 -12.92 10.35 -4.33
N ALA A 51 -12.99 9.56 -5.40
CA ALA A 51 -12.16 9.65 -6.60
C ALA A 51 -10.67 9.73 -6.24
N VAL A 52 -10.23 8.78 -5.42
CA VAL A 52 -8.85 8.63 -4.98
C VAL A 52 -7.89 8.53 -6.17
N ASP A 53 -6.78 9.26 -6.11
CA ASP A 53 -5.74 9.22 -7.15
C ASP A 53 -4.75 8.08 -6.88
N ALA A 54 -4.43 7.84 -5.60
CA ALA A 54 -3.49 6.80 -5.19
C ALA A 54 -3.84 6.15 -3.86
N ILE A 55 -3.55 4.86 -3.77
CA ILE A 55 -3.55 4.10 -2.52
C ILE A 55 -2.12 3.90 -2.07
N VAL A 56 -1.87 4.21 -0.80
CA VAL A 56 -0.59 4.03 -0.11
C VAL A 56 -0.73 2.95 0.96
N TRP A 57 0.22 2.02 1.05
CA TRP A 57 0.27 1.02 2.11
C TRP A 57 1.72 0.64 2.48
N ASP A 58 1.87 -0.16 3.53
CA ASP A 58 3.15 -0.54 4.14
C ASP A 58 3.90 -1.66 3.36
N GLY A 59 3.53 -1.87 2.10
CA GLY A 59 4.20 -2.82 1.23
C GLY A 59 4.03 -4.29 1.65
N ASP A 60 2.94 -4.63 2.33
CA ASP A 60 2.56 -6.02 2.59
C ASP A 60 2.41 -6.79 1.29
N ASP A 61 2.73 -8.08 1.34
CA ASP A 61 2.61 -8.99 0.21
C ASP A 61 1.14 -9.21 -0.15
N LEU A 62 0.87 -9.35 -1.44
CA LEU A 62 -0.44 -9.66 -1.95
C LEU A 62 -0.91 -11.03 -1.45
N ASP A 63 -1.94 -11.00 -0.61
CA ASP A 63 -2.63 -12.16 -0.08
C ASP A 63 -4.15 -11.98 -0.24
N SER A 64 -4.82 -13.04 -0.72
CA SER A 64 -6.28 -13.09 -0.89
C SER A 64 -7.05 -13.11 0.43
N SER A 65 -6.39 -13.43 1.54
CA SER A 65 -6.94 -13.45 2.90
C SER A 65 -6.52 -12.23 3.74
N SER A 66 -6.02 -11.18 3.10
CA SER A 66 -5.56 -9.96 3.73
C SER A 66 -6.21 -8.72 3.12
N PHE A 67 -6.11 -7.58 3.79
CA PHE A 67 -6.57 -6.30 3.26
C PHE A 67 -5.91 -5.94 1.91
N THR A 68 -4.75 -6.51 1.59
CA THR A 68 -4.09 -6.36 0.28
C THR A 68 -4.94 -6.87 -0.88
N HIS A 69 -5.90 -7.77 -0.63
CA HIS A 69 -6.91 -8.15 -1.61
C HIS A 69 -7.76 -6.94 -2.05
N VAL A 70 -8.12 -6.07 -1.10
CA VAL A 70 -8.88 -4.83 -1.37
C VAL A 70 -8.02 -3.83 -2.15
N VAL A 71 -6.71 -3.75 -1.85
CA VAL A 71 -5.76 -2.92 -2.61
C VAL A 71 -5.70 -3.36 -4.08
N ASP A 72 -5.55 -4.66 -4.34
CA ASP A 72 -5.51 -5.20 -5.72
C ASP A 72 -6.86 -5.01 -6.44
N ALA A 73 -7.98 -5.21 -5.73
CA ALA A 73 -9.31 -4.97 -6.28
C ALA A 73 -9.53 -3.50 -6.67
N ALA A 74 -9.06 -2.55 -5.84
CA ALA A 74 -9.11 -1.13 -6.15
C ALA A 74 -8.27 -0.78 -7.38
N TYR A 75 -7.05 -1.31 -7.49
CA TYR A 75 -6.19 -1.12 -8.67
C TYR A 75 -6.88 -1.62 -9.95
N ARG A 76 -7.39 -2.85 -9.94
CA ARG A 76 -8.04 -3.47 -11.11
C ARG A 76 -9.36 -2.79 -11.48
N GLY A 77 -10.15 -2.39 -10.50
CA GLY A 77 -11.52 -1.90 -10.71
C GLY A 77 -11.65 -0.38 -10.85
N LEU A 78 -10.73 0.39 -10.28
CA LEU A 78 -10.82 1.85 -10.20
C LEU A 78 -9.68 2.57 -10.94
N GLY A 79 -8.61 1.87 -11.32
CA GLY A 79 -7.46 2.48 -12.01
C GLY A 79 -6.64 3.42 -11.13
N VAL A 80 -6.73 3.29 -9.81
CA VAL A 80 -5.94 4.07 -8.85
C VAL A 80 -4.45 3.71 -8.95
N ALA A 81 -3.58 4.69 -8.71
CA ALA A 81 -2.15 4.42 -8.59
C ALA A 81 -1.86 3.65 -7.29
N LEU A 82 -0.88 2.75 -7.34
CA LEU A 82 -0.41 2.00 -6.19
C LEU A 82 0.96 2.53 -5.75
N VAL A 83 1.07 2.90 -4.47
CA VAL A 83 2.31 3.37 -3.85
C VAL A 83 2.61 2.53 -2.61
N ALA A 84 3.67 1.73 -2.66
CA ALA A 84 4.10 0.91 -1.53
C ALA A 84 5.32 1.52 -0.86
N PHE A 85 5.42 1.41 0.47
CA PHE A 85 6.64 1.70 1.21
C PHE A 85 7.26 0.38 1.67
N LYS A 86 8.52 0.14 1.34
CA LYS A 86 9.16 -1.16 1.60
C LYS A 86 10.62 -0.99 1.95
N TYR A 87 11.12 -1.86 2.82
CA TYR A 87 12.53 -1.93 3.12
C TYR A 87 13.32 -2.59 1.99
N SER A 88 14.59 -2.20 1.85
CA SER A 88 15.47 -2.69 0.78
C SER A 88 15.65 -4.21 0.78
N GLY A 89 15.75 -4.82 1.97
CA GLY A 89 15.90 -6.26 2.13
C GLY A 89 14.70 -7.08 1.62
N ASP A 90 13.51 -6.47 1.52
CA ASP A 90 12.27 -7.20 1.19
C ASP A 90 11.89 -7.07 -0.31
N LYS A 91 12.75 -6.45 -1.12
CA LYS A 91 12.46 -6.11 -2.52
C LYS A 91 12.08 -7.33 -3.37
N ALA A 92 12.89 -8.38 -3.36
CA ALA A 92 12.70 -9.53 -4.26
C ALA A 92 11.39 -10.28 -3.97
N THR A 93 11.06 -10.47 -2.69
CA THR A 93 9.80 -11.10 -2.26
C THR A 93 8.61 -10.26 -2.68
N PHE A 94 8.69 -8.94 -2.49
CA PHE A 94 7.63 -8.02 -2.86
C PHE A 94 7.39 -7.98 -4.38
N GLU A 95 8.45 -7.92 -5.19
CA GLU A 95 8.35 -7.95 -6.66
C GLU A 95 7.63 -9.20 -7.15
N LYS A 96 7.96 -10.36 -6.56
CA LYS A 96 7.31 -11.62 -6.89
C LYS A 96 5.84 -11.63 -6.48
N SER A 97 5.53 -11.11 -5.28
CA SER A 97 4.17 -11.10 -4.73
C SER A 97 3.22 -10.22 -5.55
N TRP A 98 3.69 -9.06 -5.99
CA TRP A 98 2.89 -8.07 -6.74
C TRP A 98 3.11 -8.13 -8.25
N ASP A 99 3.55 -9.27 -8.77
CA ASP A 99 3.83 -9.43 -10.19
C ASP A 99 2.60 -9.09 -11.08
N GLY A 100 2.88 -8.46 -12.21
CA GLY A 100 1.87 -7.93 -13.13
C GLY A 100 1.16 -6.65 -12.68
N ARG A 101 1.49 -6.07 -11.52
CA ARG A 101 0.91 -4.77 -11.07
C ARG A 101 1.88 -3.62 -11.29
N ARG A 102 1.32 -2.46 -11.63
CA ARG A 102 2.07 -1.20 -11.71
C ARG A 102 2.11 -0.54 -10.34
N VAL A 103 3.10 -0.90 -9.54
CA VAL A 103 3.37 -0.30 -8.22
C VAL A 103 4.58 0.64 -8.30
N LEU A 104 4.44 1.84 -7.72
CA LEU A 104 5.55 2.71 -7.37
C LEU A 104 5.99 2.39 -5.94
N CYS A 105 7.18 1.87 -5.77
CA CYS A 105 7.71 1.44 -4.49
C CYS A 105 8.73 2.46 -3.98
N VAL A 106 8.47 3.01 -2.80
CA VAL A 106 9.40 3.89 -2.10
C VAL A 106 10.24 3.04 -1.15
N LEU A 107 11.56 3.06 -1.38
CA LEU A 107 12.54 2.37 -0.55
C LEU A 107 12.80 3.15 0.72
N VAL A 108 12.57 2.49 1.86
CA VAL A 108 12.94 2.98 3.19
C VAL A 108 14.19 2.24 3.62
N ASP A 109 15.19 2.96 4.13
CA ASP A 109 16.43 2.33 4.59
C ASP A 109 16.16 1.36 5.73
N ASP A 110 16.79 0.19 5.67
CA ASP A 110 16.72 -0.75 6.76
C ASP A 110 17.31 -0.12 8.02
N PRO A 111 16.58 -0.15 9.14
CA PRO A 111 17.04 0.41 10.40
C PRO A 111 18.18 -0.45 10.95
N PRO A 112 19.15 0.16 11.68
CA PRO A 112 20.15 -0.59 12.40
C PRO A 112 19.48 -1.34 13.56
N VAL A 113 19.10 -2.59 13.33
CA VAL A 113 18.51 -3.55 14.29
C VAL A 113 17.20 -3.05 14.95
N LEU A 114 16.03 -3.44 14.42
CA LEU A 114 14.74 -3.15 15.08
C LEU A 114 14.11 -4.38 15.71
N GLN A 115 13.50 -4.16 16.87
CA GLN A 115 12.35 -4.93 17.34
C GLN A 115 11.21 -4.73 16.34
N THR A 116 10.55 -5.82 15.93
CA THR A 116 9.60 -5.88 14.81
C THR A 116 8.50 -4.80 14.82
N GLY A 117 8.07 -4.31 16.00
CA GLY A 117 7.06 -3.26 16.13
C GLY A 117 7.47 -1.91 15.51
N ASP A 118 8.75 -1.55 15.59
CA ASP A 118 9.23 -0.24 15.10
C ASP A 118 9.33 -0.20 13.56
N ARG A 119 9.43 -1.37 12.89
CA ARG A 119 9.54 -1.44 11.42
C ARG A 119 8.29 -0.89 10.74
N HIS A 120 7.09 -1.30 11.16
CA HIS A 120 5.84 -0.86 10.55
C HIS A 120 5.53 0.61 10.87
N VAL A 121 5.86 1.06 12.09
CA VAL A 121 5.72 2.47 12.46
C VAL A 121 6.56 3.35 11.55
N ARG A 122 7.83 2.98 11.31
CA ARG A 122 8.72 3.74 10.43
C ARG A 122 8.21 3.79 8.99
N LEU A 123 7.71 2.68 8.43
CA LEU A 123 7.10 2.68 7.10
C LEU A 123 5.91 3.66 7.04
N GLY A 124 5.03 3.63 8.05
CA GLY A 124 3.90 4.55 8.14
C GLY A 124 4.32 6.01 8.24
N VAL A 125 5.32 6.33 9.05
CA VAL A 125 5.84 7.71 9.19
C VAL A 125 6.49 8.18 7.89
N SER A 126 7.31 7.35 7.25
CA SER A 126 7.91 7.65 5.95
C SER A 126 6.85 7.88 4.88
N ALA A 127 5.79 7.06 4.87
CA ALA A 127 4.67 7.21 3.96
C ALA A 127 3.94 8.55 4.14
N LEU A 128 3.63 8.90 5.40
CA LEU A 128 2.99 10.17 5.71
C LEU A 128 3.88 11.36 5.32
N TYR A 129 5.18 11.30 5.60
CA TYR A 129 6.11 12.37 5.21
C TYR A 129 6.16 12.56 3.68
N ALA A 130 6.31 11.47 2.94
CA ALA A 130 6.48 11.51 1.49
C ALA A 130 5.20 11.85 0.71
N THR A 131 4.03 11.75 1.35
CA THR A 131 2.71 12.00 0.73
C THR A 131 2.00 13.22 1.30
N ARG A 132 2.65 13.99 2.18
CA ARG A 132 2.16 15.30 2.61
C ARG A 132 2.14 16.24 1.40
N ALA A 133 0.95 16.70 1.05
CA ALA A 133 0.74 17.80 0.11
C ALA A 133 1.00 19.14 0.78
#